data_AF-A0A196SHE9-F1
#
_entry.id   AF-A0A196SHE9-F1
#
_cell.length_a   1.000
_cell.length_b   1.000
_cell.length_c   1.000
_cell.angle_alpha   90.00
_cell.angle_beta   90.00
_cell.angle_gamma   90.00
#
_symmetry.space_group_name_H-M   'P 1'
#
loop_
_entity.id
_entity.type
_entity.pdbx_description
1 polymer ?
#
loop_
_entity_poly.entity_id
_entity_poly.type
_entity_poly.pdbx_seq_one_letter_code
_entity_poly.pdbx_strand_id
1 'polypeptide(L)'
;MELSRNGVIEVDVESHELLRVNEEEVSGIEHKKVLDLSDDGERWEGDVLNNQPYGWGVVYDSEGEKKYEGFMIGEVNVCYGTQYYSDIQKVEYEGEWCEGKRWGRGVQFDRAGNKVYDGEWMNDEQPSKRVVLTEENQLLHNRVEELIVNNDCCNGREWSVEEVKLIGLNQLERVVIGGADPDHHFYLKNCEKLRELKIGYYSFYDYSVCEIENLPSLEVIEMGEWDDASLELKSDSEGMN
;
A
#
# COMPACT_ATOMS: atom_id res chain seq x y z
N MET A 1 3.40 15.24 -17.41
CA MET A 1 1.99 15.00 -17.02
C MET A 1 2.06 14.55 -15.57
N GLU A 2 1.67 15.39 -14.60
CA GLU A 2 1.55 14.93 -13.21
C GLU A 2 0.37 13.97 -13.17
N LEU A 3 0.61 12.70 -12.82
CA LEU A 3 -0.47 11.83 -12.38
C LEU A 3 -1.01 12.49 -11.11
N SER A 4 -2.15 13.17 -11.25
CA SER A 4 -2.77 13.90 -10.15
C SER A 4 -2.93 12.97 -8.94
N ARG A 5 -2.92 13.55 -7.73
CA ARG A 5 -2.92 12.94 -6.38
C ARG A 5 -3.73 11.65 -6.12
N ASN A 6 -4.58 11.19 -7.05
CA ASN A 6 -5.45 10.00 -6.97
C ASN A 6 -5.49 9.16 -8.27
N GLY A 7 -4.47 9.20 -9.12
CA GLY A 7 -4.52 8.48 -10.40
C GLY A 7 -4.47 6.95 -10.22
N VAL A 8 -5.40 6.22 -10.85
CA VAL A 8 -5.45 4.74 -10.82
C VAL A 8 -5.07 4.21 -12.19
N ILE A 9 -4.12 3.27 -12.23
CA ILE A 9 -3.70 2.60 -13.47
C ILE A 9 -3.98 1.12 -13.29
N GLU A 10 -4.83 0.56 -14.15
CA GLU A 10 -5.19 -0.85 -14.16
C GLU A 10 -4.53 -1.51 -15.37
N VAL A 11 -3.77 -2.57 -15.13
CA VAL A 11 -3.07 -3.35 -16.15
C VAL A 11 -3.31 -4.83 -15.93
N ASP A 12 -3.22 -5.61 -17.00
CA ASP A 12 -3.03 -7.05 -16.94
C ASP A 12 -1.54 -7.36 -17.17
N VAL A 13 -0.87 -7.83 -16.12
CA VAL A 13 0.57 -8.11 -16.14
C VAL A 13 0.89 -9.36 -16.96
N GLU A 14 -0.03 -10.32 -17.09
CA GLU A 14 0.23 -11.55 -17.86
C GLU A 14 0.08 -11.31 -19.36
N SER A 15 -0.91 -10.53 -19.78
CA SER A 15 -1.14 -10.18 -21.19
C SER A 15 -0.35 -8.94 -21.64
N HIS A 16 0.28 -8.23 -20.71
CA HIS A 16 0.96 -6.96 -20.95
C HIS A 16 0.01 -5.86 -21.50
N GLU A 17 -1.24 -5.83 -21.03
CA GLU A 17 -2.26 -4.91 -21.52
C GLU A 17 -2.55 -3.80 -20.51
N LEU A 18 -2.59 -2.56 -21.00
CA LEU A 18 -3.11 -1.42 -20.23
C LEU A 18 -4.64 -1.37 -20.37
N LEU A 19 -5.35 -1.58 -19.25
CA LEU A 19 -6.80 -1.70 -19.25
C LEU A 19 -7.47 -0.33 -19.07
N ARG A 20 -7.08 0.40 -18.02
CA ARG A 20 -7.71 1.68 -17.66
C ARG A 20 -6.70 2.64 -17.05
N VAL A 21 -6.96 3.93 -17.26
CA VAL A 21 -6.27 5.02 -16.57
C VAL A 21 -7.32 5.98 -16.04
N ASN A 22 -7.35 6.18 -14.72
CA ASN A 22 -8.33 6.99 -14.00
C ASN A 22 -9.78 6.56 -14.27
N GLU A 23 -10.05 5.25 -14.18
CA GLU A 23 -11.36 4.63 -14.44
C GLU A 23 -11.86 4.71 -15.89
N GLU A 24 -11.11 5.37 -16.79
CA GLU A 24 -11.44 5.48 -18.21
C GLU A 24 -10.71 4.40 -19.02
N GLU A 25 -11.45 3.76 -19.95
CA GLU A 25 -10.84 2.89 -20.95
C GLU A 25 -9.94 3.71 -21.88
N VAL A 26 -8.72 3.22 -22.09
CA VAL A 26 -7.77 3.89 -22.97
C VAL A 26 -8.04 3.44 -24.40
N SER A 27 -8.12 4.39 -25.33
CA SER A 27 -8.27 4.12 -26.76
C SER A 27 -7.20 4.83 -27.58
N GLY A 28 -6.92 4.33 -28.78
CA GLY A 28 -5.93 4.92 -29.69
C GLY A 28 -4.48 4.57 -29.37
N ILE A 29 -4.24 3.57 -28.50
CA ILE A 29 -2.90 3.03 -28.29
C ILE A 29 -2.40 2.39 -29.58
N GLU A 30 -1.22 2.82 -30.02
CA GLU A 30 -0.49 2.22 -31.12
C GLU A 30 0.50 1.19 -30.58
N HIS A 31 0.31 -0.07 -30.95
CA HIS A 31 1.17 -1.16 -30.46
C HIS A 31 2.46 -1.32 -31.24
N LYS A 32 3.51 -1.80 -30.56
CA LYS A 32 4.80 -2.21 -31.15
C LYS A 32 5.45 -1.11 -31.99
N LYS A 33 5.43 0.12 -31.48
CA LYS A 33 6.08 1.27 -32.08
C LYS A 33 7.48 1.44 -31.54
N VAL A 34 8.34 2.04 -32.36
CA VAL A 34 9.64 2.55 -31.95
C VAL A 34 9.50 4.06 -31.83
N LEU A 35 9.88 4.60 -30.67
CA LEU A 35 9.81 6.01 -30.35
C LEU A 35 11.17 6.46 -29.79
N ASP A 36 11.81 7.42 -30.44
CA ASP A 36 13.03 8.02 -29.92
C ASP A 36 12.68 8.84 -28.66
N LEU A 37 13.37 8.54 -27.55
CA LEU A 37 13.18 9.22 -26.27
C LEU A 37 14.17 10.38 -26.08
N SER A 38 15.32 10.32 -26.73
CA SER A 38 16.33 11.37 -26.70
C SER A 38 17.13 11.45 -28.00
N ASP A 39 17.76 12.59 -28.26
CA ASP A 39 18.65 12.79 -29.41
C ASP A 39 19.94 11.95 -29.30
N ASP A 40 20.25 11.44 -28.10
CA ASP A 40 21.44 10.61 -27.83
C ASP A 40 21.22 9.13 -28.19
N GLY A 41 20.03 8.76 -28.66
CA GLY A 41 19.71 7.41 -29.15
C GLY A 41 18.99 6.51 -28.15
N GLU A 42 18.57 7.02 -26.99
CA GLU A 42 17.64 6.28 -26.14
C GLU A 42 16.29 6.14 -26.86
N ARG A 43 15.69 4.96 -26.81
CA ARG A 43 14.42 4.68 -27.50
C ARG A 43 13.51 3.77 -26.70
N TRP A 44 12.22 3.89 -26.96
CA TRP A 44 11.16 3.02 -26.49
C TRP A 44 10.70 2.13 -27.62
N GLU A 45 10.53 0.84 -27.34
CA GLU A 45 9.87 -0.12 -28.22
C GLU A 45 8.67 -0.73 -27.50
N GLY A 46 7.46 -0.33 -27.87
CA GLY A 46 6.26 -0.76 -27.16
C GLY A 46 5.00 -0.01 -27.57
N ASP A 47 4.08 0.08 -26.63
CA ASP A 47 2.81 0.79 -26.79
C ASP A 47 3.01 2.30 -26.69
N VAL A 48 2.35 3.04 -27.59
CA VAL A 48 2.49 4.50 -27.72
C VAL A 48 1.12 5.16 -27.83
N LEU A 49 0.93 6.24 -27.08
CA LEU A 49 -0.24 7.12 -27.19
C LEU A 49 0.25 8.57 -27.25
N ASN A 50 -0.26 9.37 -28.19
CA ASN A 50 0.12 10.78 -28.36
C ASN A 50 1.65 11.01 -28.42
N ASN A 51 2.37 10.12 -29.13
CA ASN A 51 3.82 10.17 -29.29
C ASN A 51 4.60 10.08 -27.95
N GLN A 52 4.05 9.34 -26.99
CA GLN A 52 4.67 9.03 -25.70
C GLN A 52 4.52 7.54 -25.38
N PRO A 53 5.46 6.93 -24.63
CA PRO A 53 5.26 5.59 -24.07
C PRO A 53 3.94 5.53 -23.29
N TYR A 54 3.10 4.54 -23.59
CA TYR A 54 1.79 4.43 -22.95
C TYR A 54 1.28 3.00 -22.97
N GLY A 55 1.70 2.20 -22.00
CA GLY A 55 1.44 0.76 -21.92
C GLY A 55 2.74 -0.02 -21.75
N TRP A 56 2.77 -1.25 -22.26
CA TRP A 56 3.93 -2.13 -22.11
C TRP A 56 4.98 -1.91 -23.19
N GLY A 57 6.25 -2.07 -22.83
CA GLY A 57 7.35 -2.01 -23.78
C GLY A 57 8.73 -2.10 -23.14
N VAL A 58 9.74 -1.75 -23.93
CA VAL A 58 11.16 -1.84 -23.57
C VAL A 58 11.84 -0.51 -23.84
N VAL A 59 12.54 0.02 -22.86
CA VAL A 59 13.49 1.14 -23.03
C VAL A 59 14.86 0.57 -23.33
N TYR A 60 15.47 1.08 -24.38
CA TYR A 60 16.88 0.85 -24.72
C TYR A 60 17.68 2.13 -24.51
N ASP A 61 18.89 1.99 -24.00
CA ASP A 61 19.82 3.11 -23.86
C ASP A 61 20.45 3.52 -25.20
N SER A 62 21.33 4.53 -25.16
CA SER A 62 22.05 5.05 -26.33
C SER A 62 22.97 4.03 -27.02
N GLU A 63 23.37 2.97 -26.32
CA GLU A 63 24.18 1.88 -26.90
C GLU A 63 23.28 0.78 -27.50
N GLY A 64 21.97 0.90 -27.35
CA GLY A 64 20.98 -0.06 -27.82
C GLY A 64 20.77 -1.23 -26.88
N GLU A 65 21.25 -1.12 -25.64
CA GLU A 65 21.16 -2.15 -24.61
C GLU A 65 19.90 -1.95 -23.76
N LYS A 66 19.28 -3.04 -23.28
CA LYS A 66 18.05 -2.94 -22.49
C LYS A 66 18.32 -2.23 -21.17
N LYS A 67 17.48 -1.24 -20.86
CA LYS A 67 17.49 -0.45 -19.62
C LYS A 67 16.29 -0.77 -18.74
N TYR A 68 15.12 -0.95 -19.35
CA TYR A 68 13.87 -1.25 -18.66
C TYR A 68 12.91 -2.02 -19.57
N GLU A 69 12.12 -2.92 -19.00
CA GLU A 69 11.03 -3.64 -19.67
C GLU A 69 9.82 -3.66 -18.72
N GLY A 70 8.71 -3.05 -19.11
CA GLY A 70 7.56 -2.90 -18.21
C GLY A 70 6.53 -1.90 -18.70
N PHE A 71 5.62 -1.50 -17.82
CA PHE A 71 4.62 -0.48 -18.11
C PHE A 71 5.18 0.94 -17.92
N MET A 72 4.96 1.81 -18.91
CA MET A 72 5.25 3.24 -18.83
C MET A 72 4.05 4.08 -19.23
N ILE A 73 3.88 5.21 -18.56
CA ILE A 73 2.96 6.28 -18.95
C ILE A 73 3.77 7.58 -19.06
N GLY A 74 3.97 8.07 -20.28
CA GLY A 74 4.88 9.18 -20.53
C GLY A 74 6.32 8.79 -20.24
N GLU A 75 6.96 9.52 -19.33
CA GLU A 75 8.38 9.35 -18.99
C GLU A 75 8.59 8.49 -17.73
N VAL A 76 7.52 8.00 -17.10
CA VAL A 76 7.60 7.30 -15.81
C VAL A 76 7.19 5.83 -15.93
N ASN A 77 7.92 4.99 -15.21
CA ASN A 77 7.57 3.59 -14.99
C ASN A 77 6.37 3.49 -14.04
N VAL A 78 5.45 2.58 -14.32
CA VAL A 78 4.24 2.35 -13.52
C VAL A 78 3.95 0.86 -13.41
N CYS A 79 3.04 0.49 -12.51
CA CYS A 79 2.55 -0.87 -12.32
C CYS A 79 3.67 -1.87 -12.06
N TYR A 80 4.09 -2.65 -13.06
CA TYR A 80 5.12 -3.67 -12.92
C TYR A 80 6.17 -3.55 -14.02
N GLY A 81 7.43 -3.85 -13.68
CA GLY A 81 8.50 -3.92 -14.67
C GLY A 81 9.85 -4.30 -14.10
N THR A 82 10.77 -4.55 -15.03
CA THR A 82 12.14 -5.02 -14.79
C THR A 82 13.12 -3.97 -15.28
N GLN A 83 13.98 -3.50 -14.37
CA GLN A 83 15.11 -2.62 -14.68
C GLN A 83 16.40 -3.43 -14.79
N TYR A 84 17.28 -2.98 -15.67
CA TYR A 84 18.53 -3.66 -15.99
C TYR A 84 19.74 -2.77 -15.75
N TYR A 85 20.83 -3.37 -15.27
CA TYR A 85 22.17 -2.84 -15.45
C TYR A 85 22.55 -2.94 -16.93
N SER A 86 22.30 -1.89 -17.71
CA SER A 86 22.42 -1.95 -19.18
C SER A 86 23.81 -2.40 -19.65
N ASP A 87 24.87 -1.98 -18.97
CA ASP A 87 26.25 -2.28 -19.34
C ASP A 87 26.64 -3.77 -19.22
N ILE A 88 25.89 -4.54 -18.42
CA ILE A 88 26.14 -5.97 -18.21
C ILE A 88 24.91 -6.84 -18.49
N GLN A 89 23.82 -6.23 -18.95
CA GLN A 89 22.55 -6.88 -19.30
C GLN A 89 22.04 -7.84 -18.20
N LYS A 90 22.14 -7.42 -16.94
CA LYS A 90 21.60 -8.14 -15.78
C LYS A 90 20.46 -7.36 -15.15
N VAL A 91 19.48 -8.09 -14.63
CA VAL A 91 18.40 -7.50 -13.83
C VAL A 91 19.00 -6.79 -12.63
N GLU A 92 18.60 -5.54 -12.45
CA GLU A 92 18.87 -4.72 -11.26
C GLU A 92 17.69 -4.78 -10.29
N TYR A 93 16.47 -4.70 -10.83
CA TYR A 93 15.24 -4.72 -10.05
C TYR A 93 14.11 -5.32 -10.87
N GLU A 94 13.25 -6.08 -10.21
CA GLU A 94 12.00 -6.63 -10.76
C GLU A 94 10.91 -6.45 -9.71
N GLY A 95 9.84 -5.74 -10.04
CA GLY A 95 8.79 -5.43 -9.07
C GLY A 95 7.87 -4.32 -9.50
N GLU A 96 7.14 -3.79 -8.52
CA GLU A 96 6.15 -2.75 -8.76
C GLU A 96 6.78 -1.34 -8.84
N TRP A 97 6.15 -0.48 -9.63
CA TRP A 97 6.59 0.89 -9.90
C TRP A 97 5.43 1.88 -9.72
N CYS A 98 5.75 3.03 -9.14
CA CYS A 98 4.83 4.16 -9.05
C CYS A 98 5.61 5.45 -9.35
N GLU A 99 5.23 6.15 -10.42
CA GLU A 99 5.87 7.39 -10.87
C GLU A 99 7.41 7.29 -11.00
N GLY A 100 7.89 6.18 -11.56
CA GLY A 100 9.32 5.95 -11.76
C GLY A 100 10.10 5.54 -10.51
N LYS A 101 9.43 5.35 -9.36
CA LYS A 101 10.03 4.84 -8.13
C LYS A 101 9.60 3.42 -7.86
N ARG A 102 10.47 2.63 -7.22
CA ARG A 102 10.13 1.29 -6.74
C ARG A 102 9.03 1.39 -5.68
N TRP A 103 8.04 0.53 -5.81
CA TRP A 103 6.86 0.47 -4.96
C TRP A 103 6.49 -0.99 -4.69
N GLY A 104 5.58 -1.23 -3.73
CA GLY A 104 4.98 -2.55 -3.48
C GLY A 104 6.01 -3.67 -3.35
N ARG A 105 5.69 -4.87 -3.86
CA ARG A 105 6.61 -6.00 -3.82
C ARG A 105 7.69 -5.87 -4.89
N GLY A 106 8.95 -6.11 -4.52
CA GLY A 106 10.04 -6.16 -5.49
C GLY A 106 11.32 -6.84 -5.01
N VAL A 107 12.09 -7.31 -5.98
CA VAL A 107 13.37 -7.99 -5.78
C VAL A 107 14.49 -7.13 -6.39
N GLN A 108 15.50 -6.81 -5.59
CA GLN A 108 16.70 -6.13 -6.06
C GLN A 108 17.85 -7.12 -6.16
N PHE A 109 18.66 -6.97 -7.20
CA PHE A 109 19.84 -7.78 -7.47
C PHE A 109 21.10 -6.92 -7.53
N ASP A 110 22.24 -7.50 -7.16
CA ASP A 110 23.54 -6.89 -7.42
C ASP A 110 24.01 -7.14 -8.87
N ARG A 111 25.14 -6.52 -9.24
CA ARG A 111 25.78 -6.69 -10.55
C ARG A 111 26.33 -8.10 -10.80
N ALA A 112 26.48 -8.92 -9.76
CA ALA A 112 26.80 -10.33 -9.91
C ALA A 112 25.55 -11.18 -10.23
N GLY A 113 24.34 -10.64 -10.02
CA GLY A 113 23.05 -11.31 -10.17
C GLY A 113 22.56 -11.95 -8.87
N ASN A 114 23.18 -11.66 -7.73
CA ASN A 114 22.71 -12.15 -6.45
C ASN A 114 21.57 -11.26 -5.94
N LYS A 115 20.54 -11.90 -5.41
CA LYS A 115 19.44 -11.22 -4.71
C LYS A 115 19.99 -10.50 -3.47
N VAL A 116 19.88 -9.18 -3.45
CA VAL A 116 20.28 -8.34 -2.29
C VAL A 116 19.10 -7.93 -1.43
N TYR A 117 17.90 -7.88 -2.00
CA TYR A 117 16.67 -7.59 -1.28
C TYR A 117 15.47 -8.25 -1.94
N ASP A 118 14.50 -8.69 -1.14
CA ASP A 118 13.24 -9.28 -1.57
C ASP A 118 12.19 -8.93 -0.51
N GLY A 119 11.36 -7.95 -0.83
CA GLY A 119 10.51 -7.31 0.16
C GLY A 119 9.68 -6.18 -0.43
N GLU A 120 9.11 -5.36 0.46
CA GLU A 120 8.31 -4.21 0.10
C GLU A 120 9.18 -2.99 -0.22
N TRP A 121 8.70 -2.10 -1.06
CA TRP A 121 9.32 -0.84 -1.44
C TRP A 121 8.32 0.30 -1.31
N MET A 122 8.80 1.46 -0.86
CA MET A 122 8.02 2.68 -0.85
C MET A 122 8.95 3.85 -1.18
N ASN A 123 8.69 4.52 -2.31
CA ASN A 123 9.51 5.64 -2.78
C ASN A 123 11.02 5.31 -2.88
N ASP A 124 11.38 4.19 -3.50
CA ASP A 124 12.77 3.69 -3.60
C ASP A 124 13.46 3.33 -2.28
N GLU A 125 12.75 3.42 -1.16
CA GLU A 125 13.25 3.03 0.14
C GLU A 125 12.66 1.68 0.55
N GLN A 126 13.47 0.91 1.27
CA GLN A 126 13.01 -0.29 1.94
C GLN A 126 12.31 0.19 3.23
N PRO A 127 10.97 0.06 3.34
CA PRO A 127 10.25 0.55 4.49
C PRO A 127 10.76 -0.16 5.74
N SER A 128 11.03 0.62 6.78
CA SER A 128 11.41 0.08 8.06
C SER A 128 10.26 -0.76 8.62
N LYS A 129 10.57 -1.97 9.10
CA LYS A 129 9.61 -2.78 9.88
C LYS A 129 9.18 -2.12 11.19
N ARG A 130 9.85 -1.03 11.58
CA ARG A 130 9.58 -0.24 12.78
C ARG A 130 9.42 1.21 12.39
N VAL A 131 8.21 1.73 12.54
CA VAL A 131 7.92 3.16 12.44
C VAL A 131 8.05 3.75 13.84
N VAL A 132 8.92 4.75 14.01
CA VAL A 132 9.06 5.52 15.25
C VAL A 132 8.49 6.90 15.00
N LEU A 133 7.36 7.19 15.63
CA LEU A 133 6.78 8.53 15.66
C LEU A 133 7.70 9.45 16.46
N THR A 134 8.17 10.53 15.83
CA THR A 134 8.96 11.60 16.47
C THR A 134 8.22 12.93 16.32
N GLU A 135 8.64 13.98 17.04
CA GLU A 135 8.07 15.33 16.84
C GLU A 135 8.22 15.85 15.40
N GLU A 136 9.20 15.34 14.65
CA GLU A 136 9.46 15.71 13.26
C GLU A 136 8.61 14.91 12.25
N ASN A 137 8.04 13.78 12.67
CA ASN A 137 7.19 12.89 11.86
C ASN A 137 5.85 12.60 12.58
N GLN A 138 5.26 13.60 13.22
CA GLN A 138 3.97 13.47 13.92
C GLN A 138 2.82 13.08 12.98
N LEU A 139 2.97 13.37 11.69
CA LEU A 139 1.97 13.08 10.68
C LEU A 139 2.33 11.79 9.96
N LEU A 140 2.10 10.65 10.61
CA LEU A 140 1.69 9.48 9.83
C LEU A 140 0.36 9.90 9.19
N HIS A 141 0.39 10.22 7.90
CA HIS A 141 -0.81 10.46 7.08
C HIS A 141 -1.59 9.16 6.85
N ASN A 142 -1.73 8.34 7.89
CA ASN A 142 -2.65 7.24 7.87
C ASN A 142 -4.04 7.83 8.12
N ARG A 143 -4.82 8.05 7.06
CA ARG A 143 -6.24 8.45 7.12
C ARG A 143 -7.13 7.31 7.63
N VAL A 144 -6.56 6.37 8.38
CA VAL A 144 -7.29 5.27 8.99
C VAL A 144 -8.11 5.86 10.14
N GLU A 145 -9.37 6.09 9.81
CA GLU A 145 -10.43 6.45 10.75
C GLU A 145 -10.97 5.20 11.46
N GLU A 146 -10.82 4.02 10.83
CA GLU A 146 -11.28 2.73 11.33
C GLU A 146 -10.22 1.63 11.16
N LEU A 147 -9.80 1.01 12.27
CA LEU A 147 -8.91 -0.16 12.27
C LEU A 147 -9.69 -1.38 12.76
N ILE A 148 -9.91 -2.34 11.85
CA ILE A 148 -10.54 -3.63 12.17
C ILE A 148 -9.50 -4.73 12.07
N VAL A 149 -9.21 -5.38 13.20
CA VAL A 149 -8.45 -6.63 13.28
C VAL A 149 -9.48 -7.74 13.44
N ASN A 150 -9.66 -8.60 12.44
CA ASN A 150 -10.66 -9.68 12.49
C ASN A 150 -10.20 -10.87 13.33
N ASN A 151 -11.13 -11.76 13.68
CA ASN A 151 -10.83 -13.05 14.29
C ASN A 151 -9.77 -13.80 13.44
N ASP A 152 -8.82 -14.49 14.09
CA ASP A 152 -7.71 -15.24 13.46
C ASP A 152 -6.63 -14.41 12.75
N CYS A 153 -6.83 -13.10 12.58
CA CYS A 153 -5.70 -12.21 12.40
C CYS A 153 -4.94 -12.18 13.73
N CYS A 154 -3.68 -12.61 13.74
CA CYS A 154 -2.76 -12.65 14.91
C CYS A 154 -2.61 -14.02 15.62
N ASN A 155 -3.22 -15.11 15.15
CA ASN A 155 -3.28 -16.40 15.89
C ASN A 155 -2.30 -17.49 15.39
N GLY A 156 -1.35 -17.16 14.52
CA GLY A 156 -0.35 -18.12 14.01
C GLY A 156 0.78 -18.37 15.02
N ARG A 157 1.38 -19.56 15.03
CA ARG A 157 2.58 -19.86 15.87
C ARG A 157 3.80 -18.96 15.57
N GLU A 158 3.76 -18.24 14.45
CA GLU A 158 4.76 -17.27 14.02
C GLU A 158 4.49 -15.86 14.57
N TRP A 159 3.33 -15.64 15.17
CA TRP A 159 2.90 -14.37 15.75
C TRP A 159 3.24 -14.33 17.24
N SER A 160 4.45 -13.87 17.55
CA SER A 160 4.95 -13.66 18.92
C SER A 160 4.87 -12.18 19.31
N VAL A 161 3.68 -11.57 19.20
CA VAL A 161 3.51 -10.15 19.49
C VAL A 161 3.22 -9.98 20.98
N GLU A 162 4.23 -9.49 21.72
CA GLU A 162 4.13 -9.26 23.17
C GLU A 162 3.37 -7.97 23.54
N GLU A 163 3.27 -7.00 22.64
CA GLU A 163 2.60 -5.74 22.98
C GLU A 163 1.91 -5.14 21.76
N VAL A 164 0.67 -4.69 21.95
CA VAL A 164 -0.07 -3.87 20.98
C VAL A 164 -0.22 -2.47 21.56
N LYS A 165 0.34 -1.46 20.88
CA LYS A 165 0.32 -0.06 21.31
C LYS A 165 -0.30 0.84 20.24
N LEU A 166 -1.48 1.37 20.52
CA LEU A 166 -2.17 2.37 19.72
C LEU A 166 -2.08 3.72 20.46
N ILE A 167 -1.03 4.49 20.17
CA ILE A 167 -0.74 5.73 20.92
C ILE A 167 -0.63 6.92 19.97
N GLY A 168 -1.36 8.00 20.24
CA GLY A 168 -1.25 9.26 19.48
C GLY A 168 -1.98 9.28 18.13
N LEU A 169 -2.91 8.35 17.89
CA LEU A 169 -3.64 8.21 16.63
C LEU A 169 -4.85 9.16 16.59
N ASN A 170 -4.58 10.46 16.43
CA ASN A 170 -5.58 11.53 16.61
C ASN A 170 -6.69 11.59 15.54
N GLN A 171 -6.61 10.82 14.46
CA GLN A 171 -7.69 10.70 13.47
C GLN A 171 -8.51 9.41 13.62
N LEU A 172 -8.07 8.49 14.48
CA LEU A 172 -8.74 7.22 14.66
C LEU A 172 -10.05 7.46 15.40
N GLU A 173 -11.18 7.05 14.82
CA GLU A 173 -12.51 7.20 15.40
C GLU A 173 -13.05 5.87 15.94
N ARG A 174 -12.61 4.75 15.34
CA ARG A 174 -13.09 3.41 15.70
C ARG A 174 -11.97 2.36 15.68
N VAL A 175 -11.91 1.54 16.72
CA VAL A 175 -11.03 0.37 16.81
C VAL A 175 -11.85 -0.87 17.09
N VAL A 176 -11.67 -1.91 16.29
CA VAL A 176 -12.24 -3.24 16.51
C VAL A 176 -11.13 -4.27 16.55
N ILE A 177 -11.06 -5.03 17.64
CA ILE A 177 -10.11 -6.13 17.82
C ILE A 177 -10.93 -7.41 17.99
N GLY A 178 -10.91 -8.31 17.02
CA GLY A 178 -11.54 -9.62 17.09
C GLY A 178 -10.87 -10.56 18.08
N GLY A 179 -11.44 -11.74 18.25
CA GLY A 179 -10.92 -12.79 19.12
C GLY A 179 -9.50 -13.19 18.74
N ALA A 180 -8.56 -12.86 19.61
CA ALA A 180 -7.15 -13.18 19.47
C ALA A 180 -6.73 -13.93 20.74
N ASP A 181 -5.97 -15.01 20.59
CA ASP A 181 -5.37 -15.70 21.74
C ASP A 181 -3.85 -15.50 21.75
N PRO A 182 -3.38 -14.32 22.19
CA PRO A 182 -2.05 -14.20 22.72
C PRO A 182 -2.13 -13.93 24.22
N ASP A 183 -1.16 -14.48 24.96
CA ASP A 183 -0.66 -13.85 26.18
C ASP A 183 -0.37 -12.34 25.87
N HIS A 184 -0.09 -11.52 26.87
CA HIS A 184 0.58 -10.21 26.72
C HIS A 184 -0.28 -8.92 26.78
N HIS A 185 0.27 -7.74 26.42
CA HIS A 185 -0.16 -6.41 26.92
C HIS A 185 -0.80 -5.49 25.84
N PHE A 186 -1.87 -4.76 26.18
CA PHE A 186 -2.53 -3.79 25.29
C PHE A 186 -2.48 -2.37 25.85
N TYR A 187 -2.13 -1.40 25.00
CA TYR A 187 -2.12 0.02 25.34
C TYR A 187 -2.83 0.84 24.27
N LEU A 188 -3.80 1.66 24.67
CA LEU A 188 -4.53 2.60 23.82
C LEU A 188 -4.54 3.98 24.47
N LYS A 189 -3.73 4.90 23.95
CA LYS A 189 -3.41 6.14 24.67
C LYS A 189 -3.40 7.37 23.77
N ASN A 190 -3.84 8.51 24.27
CA ASN A 190 -3.69 9.80 23.58
C ASN A 190 -4.29 9.84 22.15
N CYS A 191 -5.43 9.18 21.91
CA CYS A 191 -6.15 9.24 20.62
C CYS A 191 -7.35 10.19 20.75
N GLU A 192 -7.18 11.42 20.27
CA GLU A 192 -8.13 12.51 20.55
C GLU A 192 -9.53 12.31 19.95
N LYS A 193 -9.65 11.70 18.78
CA LYS A 193 -10.93 11.51 18.07
C LYS A 193 -11.55 10.12 18.26
N LEU A 194 -10.93 9.24 19.03
CA LEU A 194 -11.42 7.87 19.15
C LEU A 194 -12.74 7.87 19.92
N ARG A 195 -13.81 7.42 19.26
CA ARG A 195 -15.18 7.33 19.80
C ARG A 195 -15.56 5.92 20.20
N GLU A 196 -15.07 4.91 19.48
CA GLU A 196 -15.48 3.52 19.69
C GLU A 196 -14.28 2.57 19.79
N LEU A 197 -14.27 1.75 20.83
CA LEU A 197 -13.38 0.62 21.01
C LEU A 197 -14.21 -0.64 21.21
N LYS A 198 -14.11 -1.60 20.29
CA LYS A 198 -14.74 -2.92 20.42
C LYS A 198 -13.69 -4.01 20.48
N ILE A 199 -13.81 -4.91 21.44
CA ILE A 199 -12.87 -6.02 21.62
C ILE A 199 -13.63 -7.35 21.77
N GLY A 200 -13.26 -8.35 20.97
CA GLY A 200 -13.97 -9.62 20.81
C GLY A 200 -13.72 -10.62 21.94
N TYR A 201 -14.39 -11.76 21.85
CA TYR A 201 -14.25 -12.86 22.81
C TYR A 201 -12.87 -13.53 22.69
N TYR A 202 -12.26 -13.89 23.82
CA TYR A 202 -10.87 -14.36 23.98
C TYR A 202 -9.74 -13.36 23.70
N SER A 203 -9.99 -12.17 23.12
CA SER A 203 -8.98 -11.13 22.84
C SER A 203 -8.15 -10.68 24.06
N PHE A 204 -8.57 -11.04 25.27
CA PHE A 204 -7.90 -10.73 26.53
C PHE A 204 -7.82 -11.92 27.50
N TYR A 205 -8.04 -13.16 27.03
CA TYR A 205 -8.18 -14.32 27.93
C TYR A 205 -6.95 -14.55 28.82
N ASP A 206 -5.74 -14.30 28.30
CA ASP A 206 -4.48 -14.38 29.03
C ASP A 206 -3.73 -13.01 29.12
N TYR A 207 -4.41 -11.89 28.87
CA TYR A 207 -3.77 -10.57 28.97
C TYR A 207 -3.56 -10.15 30.43
N SER A 208 -2.32 -9.80 30.79
CA SER A 208 -1.99 -9.37 32.15
C SER A 208 -2.23 -7.88 32.38
N VAL A 209 -2.26 -7.05 31.32
CA VAL A 209 -2.44 -5.59 31.39
C VAL A 209 -3.17 -5.05 30.15
N CYS A 210 -4.19 -4.23 30.40
CA CYS A 210 -4.90 -3.41 29.41
C CYS A 210 -4.93 -1.96 29.93
N GLU A 211 -4.23 -1.04 29.25
CA GLU A 211 -4.14 0.37 29.62
C GLU A 211 -4.82 1.26 28.57
N ILE A 212 -5.87 1.96 29.00
CA ILE A 212 -6.64 2.89 28.16
C ILE A 212 -6.58 4.26 28.85
N GLU A 213 -5.92 5.24 28.25
CA GLU A 213 -5.73 6.56 28.89
C GLU A 213 -5.79 7.73 27.89
N ASN A 214 -6.16 8.90 28.39
CA ASN A 214 -6.16 10.16 27.61
C ASN A 214 -6.93 10.07 26.28
N LEU A 215 -8.17 9.56 26.33
CA LEU A 215 -9.08 9.43 25.19
C LEU A 215 -10.31 10.34 25.38
N PRO A 216 -10.20 11.66 25.11
CA PRO A 216 -11.22 12.64 25.47
C PRO A 216 -12.55 12.49 24.71
N SER A 217 -12.55 11.86 23.54
CA SER A 217 -13.75 11.65 22.71
C SER A 217 -14.33 10.24 22.78
N LEU A 218 -13.83 9.38 23.67
CA LEU A 218 -14.28 7.99 23.73
C LEU A 218 -15.69 7.88 24.30
N GLU A 219 -16.59 7.32 23.49
CA GLU A 219 -18.02 7.19 23.80
C GLU A 219 -18.40 5.72 24.10
N VAL A 220 -17.81 4.77 23.38
CA VAL A 220 -18.20 3.35 23.42
C VAL A 220 -16.98 2.47 23.69
N ILE A 221 -17.10 1.60 24.70
CA ILE A 221 -16.22 0.44 24.91
C ILE A 221 -17.12 -0.81 24.97
N GLU A 222 -16.91 -1.74 24.04
CA GLU A 222 -17.60 -3.03 24.01
C GLU A 222 -16.60 -4.17 24.12
N MET A 223 -16.89 -5.16 24.96
CA MET A 223 -16.05 -6.33 25.16
C MET A 223 -16.91 -7.60 25.17
N GLY A 224 -16.64 -8.58 24.31
CA GLY A 224 -17.33 -9.89 24.30
C GLY A 224 -17.81 -10.38 22.94
N GLU A 225 -18.80 -11.27 22.92
CA GLU A 225 -19.41 -11.80 21.69
C GLU A 225 -20.15 -10.69 20.93
N TRP A 226 -19.87 -10.57 19.63
CA TRP A 226 -20.74 -9.86 18.70
C TRP A 226 -21.58 -10.91 17.98
N ASP A 227 -22.85 -11.02 18.38
CA ASP A 227 -23.83 -11.63 17.50
C ASP A 227 -23.84 -10.81 16.22
N ASP A 228 -23.64 -11.47 15.08
CA ASP A 228 -23.67 -10.90 13.72
C ASP A 228 -25.09 -10.43 13.30
N ALA A 229 -25.87 -9.96 14.27
CA ALA A 229 -27.26 -9.54 14.16
C ALA A 229 -27.56 -8.37 15.10
N SER A 230 -26.84 -7.25 14.98
CA SER A 230 -27.33 -5.97 15.52
C SER A 230 -28.15 -5.23 14.47
N LEU A 231 -29.47 -5.35 14.64
CA LEU A 231 -30.54 -4.71 13.87
C LEU A 231 -30.33 -3.20 13.71
N GLU A 232 -30.47 -2.71 12.47
CA GLU A 232 -30.72 -1.29 12.19
C GLU A 232 -31.98 -0.83 12.94
N LEU A 233 -31.83 0.13 13.85
CA LEU A 233 -32.94 0.96 14.28
C LEU A 233 -32.87 2.29 13.52
N LYS A 234 -33.57 2.34 12.37
CA LYS A 234 -33.99 3.63 11.80
C LYS A 234 -34.98 4.26 12.76
N SER A 235 -34.62 5.41 13.33
CA SER A 235 -35.61 6.28 13.96
C SER A 235 -36.11 7.26 12.90
N ASP A 236 -37.28 6.95 12.34
CA ASP A 236 -38.07 7.91 11.58
C ASP A 236 -38.48 9.04 12.55
N SER A 237 -38.02 10.25 12.27
CA SER A 237 -38.61 11.45 12.85
C SER A 237 -39.18 12.34 11.75
N GLU A 238 -40.27 11.86 11.16
CA GLU A 238 -41.25 12.74 10.51
C GLU A 238 -42.62 12.57 11.16
N GLY A 239 -43.02 13.62 11.90
CA GLY A 239 -44.39 14.11 12.02
C GLY A 239 -45.40 13.27 12.81
N MET A 240 -45.91 13.85 13.90
CA MET A 240 -47.37 14.06 14.04
C MET A 240 -47.71 15.02 15.20
N ASN A 241 -48.37 16.11 14.79
CA ASN A 241 -49.11 17.14 15.52
C ASN A 241 -48.34 18.29 16.18
#